data_AF-A0AAW3RY46-F1
#
_entry.id   AF-A0AAW3RY46-F1
#
_cell.length_a   1.000
_cell.length_b   1.000
_cell.length_c   1.000
_cell.angle_alpha   90.00
_cell.angle_beta   90.00
_cell.angle_gamma   90.00
#
_symmetry.space_group_name_H-M   'P 1'
#
loop_
_entity.id
_entity.type
_entity.pdbx_description
1 polymer ?
#
loop_
_entity_poly.entity_id
_entity_poly.type
_entity_poly.pdbx_seq_one_letter_code
_entity_poly.pdbx_strand_id
1 'polypeptide(L)'
;SVIADGALSLDGDYQGTGLLHTADTLMLRGNQLRNSGRWESRALALDGGAFNNTGTVIGERGITLELRDGLTVGGTGQLLTNGALQAQADTVTNDGFWQGNTLTLTADDVGNAGQLLGLSALTLTAKNTLSNTQTGTLLTQGVAVLNAAEASNEGEWQADSL
;
A
#
# COMPACT_ATOMS: atom_id res chain seq x y z
N SER A 1 15.51 -17.15 -2.30
CA SER A 1 14.35 -17.00 -1.40
C SER A 1 14.85 -16.90 0.02
N VAL A 2 14.15 -16.19 0.90
CA VAL A 2 14.35 -16.21 2.35
C VAL A 2 13.05 -16.73 2.97
N ILE A 3 13.15 -17.72 3.85
CA ILE A 3 11.99 -18.39 4.46
C ILE A 3 12.24 -18.49 5.96
N ALA A 4 11.26 -18.10 6.77
CA ALA A 4 11.27 -18.24 8.22
C ALA A 4 9.95 -18.84 8.73
N ASP A 5 10.02 -19.71 9.74
CA ASP A 5 8.82 -20.30 10.36
C ASP A 5 8.20 -19.40 11.45
N GLY A 6 8.93 -18.38 11.89
CA GLY A 6 8.50 -17.35 12.83
C GLY A 6 8.82 -15.96 12.32
N ALA A 7 8.73 -14.95 13.19
CA ALA A 7 8.94 -13.56 12.79
C ALA A 7 10.31 -13.35 12.12
N LEU A 8 10.33 -12.56 11.06
CA LEU A 8 11.52 -12.20 10.29
C LEU A 8 11.71 -10.69 10.33
N SER A 9 12.83 -10.22 10.89
CA SER A 9 13.23 -8.80 10.88
C SER A 9 14.42 -8.60 9.94
N LEU A 10 14.33 -7.61 9.06
CA LEU A 10 15.42 -7.18 8.19
C LEU A 10 15.68 -5.70 8.44
N ASP A 11 16.88 -5.36 8.91
CA ASP A 11 17.30 -3.98 9.12
C ASP A 11 18.36 -3.57 8.07
N GLY A 12 18.14 -2.43 7.43
CA GLY A 12 18.89 -1.93 6.28
C GLY A 12 18.07 -1.86 4.99
N ASP A 13 18.67 -1.29 3.93
CA ASP A 13 18.05 -1.26 2.62
C ASP A 13 17.88 -2.68 2.06
N TYR A 14 16.73 -2.94 1.44
CA TYR A 14 16.40 -4.24 0.86
C TYR A 14 16.01 -4.07 -0.60
N GLN A 15 16.70 -4.79 -1.49
CA GLN A 15 16.54 -4.67 -2.95
C GLN A 15 16.19 -6.04 -3.55
N GLY A 16 15.11 -6.64 -3.06
CA GLY A 16 14.79 -8.04 -3.33
C GLY A 16 13.97 -8.29 -4.58
N THR A 17 14.40 -9.29 -5.35
CA THR A 17 13.70 -9.78 -6.55
C THR A 17 13.09 -11.18 -6.37
N GLY A 18 13.35 -11.85 -5.24
CA GLY A 18 12.91 -13.21 -4.95
C GLY A 18 11.78 -13.29 -3.92
N LEU A 19 11.49 -14.52 -3.48
CA LEU A 19 10.54 -14.78 -2.40
C LEU A 19 11.12 -14.37 -1.03
N LEU A 20 10.39 -13.54 -0.28
CA LEU A 20 10.49 -13.45 1.18
C LEU A 20 9.23 -14.09 1.77
N HIS A 21 9.40 -15.04 2.67
CA HIS A 21 8.28 -15.72 3.31
C HIS A 21 8.51 -15.84 4.82
N THR A 22 7.51 -15.50 5.61
CA THR A 22 7.41 -15.88 7.01
C THR A 22 6.00 -16.32 7.37
N ALA A 23 5.86 -17.38 8.19
CA ALA A 23 4.56 -17.79 8.72
C ALA A 23 4.01 -16.83 9.81
N ASP A 24 4.80 -15.82 10.20
CA ASP A 24 4.44 -14.84 11.21
C ASP A 24 4.63 -13.41 10.67
N THR A 25 5.25 -12.52 11.44
CA THR A 25 5.38 -11.10 11.08
C THR A 25 6.65 -10.88 10.28
N LEU A 26 6.52 -10.25 9.10
CA LEU A 26 7.65 -9.70 8.34
C LEU A 26 7.83 -8.23 8.73
N MET A 27 8.97 -7.90 9.32
CA MET A 27 9.34 -6.55 9.70
C MET A 27 10.53 -6.10 8.86
N LEU A 28 10.38 -5.01 8.11
CA LEU A 28 11.48 -4.39 7.38
C LEU A 28 11.71 -2.98 7.91
N ARG A 29 12.98 -2.65 8.20
CA ARG A 29 13.41 -1.29 8.50
C ARG A 29 14.53 -0.87 7.57
N GLY A 30 14.40 0.25 6.90
CA GLY A 30 15.44 0.71 5.96
C GLY A 30 15.16 2.08 5.40
N ASN A 31 16.13 2.66 4.68
CA ASN A 31 15.89 3.95 4.02
C ASN A 31 15.23 3.74 2.66
N GLN A 32 15.71 2.77 1.89
CA GLN A 32 15.21 2.43 0.56
C GLN A 32 14.88 0.94 0.49
N LEU A 33 13.59 0.64 0.35
CA LEU A 33 13.07 -0.71 0.27
C LEU A 33 12.47 -0.92 -1.12
N ARG A 34 12.81 -2.04 -1.75
CA ARG A 34 12.31 -2.41 -3.07
C ARG A 34 11.87 -3.86 -3.09
N ASN A 35 10.68 -4.07 -3.63
CA ASN A 35 10.19 -5.38 -3.99
C ASN A 35 9.96 -5.46 -5.49
N SER A 36 10.67 -6.36 -6.17
CA SER A 36 10.31 -6.80 -7.52
C SER A 36 10.07 -8.31 -7.59
N GLY A 37 9.89 -8.95 -6.44
CA GLY A 37 9.60 -10.37 -6.27
C GLY A 37 8.27 -10.59 -5.57
N ARG A 38 8.25 -11.48 -4.58
CA ARG A 38 7.04 -11.84 -3.83
C ARG A 38 7.32 -11.86 -2.34
N TRP A 39 6.59 -11.08 -1.55
CA TRP A 39 6.67 -11.12 -0.09
C TRP A 39 5.39 -11.71 0.47
N GLU A 40 5.52 -12.66 1.38
CA GLU A 40 4.41 -13.35 2.04
C GLU A 40 4.63 -13.37 3.55
N SER A 41 3.60 -12.97 4.28
CA SER A 41 3.62 -12.94 5.74
C SER A 41 2.21 -13.06 6.30
N ARG A 42 2.10 -13.50 7.55
CA ARG A 42 0.84 -13.39 8.29
C ARG A 42 0.48 -11.91 8.52
N ALA A 43 1.47 -11.09 8.81
CA ALA A 43 1.36 -9.64 8.90
C ALA A 43 2.65 -8.99 8.42
N LEU A 44 2.54 -7.84 7.76
CA LEU A 44 3.70 -7.07 7.32
C LEU A 44 3.74 -5.71 8.01
N ALA A 45 4.92 -5.35 8.52
CA ALA A 45 5.24 -4.02 9.00
C ALA A 45 6.49 -3.51 8.28
N LEU A 46 6.41 -2.30 7.75
CA LEU A 46 7.52 -1.61 7.10
C LEU A 46 7.67 -0.24 7.73
N ASP A 47 8.83 0.05 8.30
CA ASP A 47 9.22 1.38 8.80
C ASP A 47 10.42 1.87 8.00
N GLY A 48 10.24 2.91 7.20
CA GLY A 48 11.33 3.32 6.30
C GLY A 48 11.23 4.71 5.70
N GLY A 49 12.17 5.00 4.79
CA GLY A 49 12.17 6.22 3.99
C GLY A 49 11.20 6.05 2.82
N ALA A 50 11.61 5.31 1.80
CA ALA A 50 10.78 5.01 0.63
C ALA A 50 10.61 3.52 0.37
N PHE A 51 9.46 3.15 -0.21
CA PHE A 51 9.16 1.81 -0.67
C PHE A 51 8.70 1.80 -2.13
N ASN A 52 9.41 1.05 -2.98
CA ASN A 52 9.07 0.81 -4.38
C ASN A 52 8.67 -0.65 -4.60
N ASN A 53 7.41 -0.88 -4.96
CA ASN A 53 6.86 -2.20 -5.22
C ASN A 53 6.48 -2.34 -6.70
N THR A 54 7.16 -3.24 -7.40
CA THR A 54 6.77 -3.73 -8.73
C THR A 54 6.46 -5.22 -8.73
N GLY A 55 6.48 -5.85 -7.55
CA GLY A 55 6.13 -7.25 -7.33
C GLY A 55 4.85 -7.40 -6.50
N THR A 56 4.70 -8.53 -5.81
CA THR A 56 3.54 -8.79 -4.96
C THR A 56 3.93 -8.77 -3.49
N VAL A 57 3.14 -8.08 -2.67
CA VAL A 57 3.20 -8.13 -1.21
C VAL A 57 1.89 -8.69 -0.67
N ILE A 58 1.98 -9.72 0.16
CA ILE A 58 0.84 -10.37 0.81
C ILE A 58 1.07 -10.34 2.33
N GLY A 59 0.14 -9.70 3.04
CA GLY A 59 0.03 -9.76 4.49
C GLY A 59 -1.34 -10.31 4.86
N GLU A 60 -1.45 -11.57 5.25
CA GLU A 60 -2.75 -12.26 5.38
C GLU A 60 -3.74 -11.53 6.30
N ARG A 61 -3.24 -10.99 7.43
CA ARG A 61 -4.04 -10.30 8.46
C ARG A 61 -3.84 -8.78 8.48
N GLY A 62 -2.87 -8.26 7.75
CA GLY A 62 -2.66 -6.83 7.63
C GLY A 62 -1.31 -6.45 7.02
N ILE A 63 -1.28 -5.23 6.51
CA ILE A 63 -0.09 -4.54 6.00
C ILE A 63 -0.07 -3.15 6.64
N THR A 64 1.03 -2.81 7.30
CA THR A 64 1.31 -1.48 7.83
C THR A 64 2.58 -0.94 7.18
N LEU A 65 2.47 0.20 6.50
CA LEU A 65 3.58 0.91 5.87
C LEU A 65 3.71 2.29 6.51
N GLU A 66 4.77 2.50 7.29
CA GLU A 66 5.13 3.77 7.89
C GLU A 66 6.36 4.31 7.16
N LEU A 67 6.13 5.17 6.16
CA LEU A 67 7.15 5.72 5.30
C LEU A 67 7.30 7.22 5.56
N ARG A 68 8.55 7.69 5.60
CA ARG A 68 8.87 9.11 5.78
C ARG A 68 8.92 9.88 4.46
N ASP A 69 9.18 9.19 3.35
CA ASP A 69 9.37 9.81 2.05
C ASP A 69 8.25 9.35 1.10
N GLY A 70 8.46 8.28 0.33
CA GLY A 70 7.61 7.93 -0.81
C GLY A 70 7.15 6.48 -0.83
N LEU A 71 5.94 6.26 -1.34
CA LEU A 71 5.41 4.94 -1.67
C LEU A 71 5.05 4.89 -3.16
N THR A 72 5.75 4.04 -3.91
CA THR A 72 5.43 3.77 -5.31
C THR A 72 5.01 2.33 -5.48
N VAL A 73 3.81 2.11 -6.02
CA VAL A 73 3.35 0.80 -6.46
C VAL A 73 3.16 0.86 -7.97
N GLY A 74 4.11 0.30 -8.72
CA GLY A 74 4.11 0.36 -10.18
C GLY A 74 3.02 -0.52 -10.81
N GLY A 75 2.87 -0.47 -12.13
CA GLY A 75 1.75 -1.13 -12.84
C GLY A 75 1.61 -2.66 -12.66
N THR A 76 2.68 -3.36 -12.29
CA THR A 76 2.65 -4.79 -11.93
C THR A 76 2.64 -5.03 -10.41
N GLY A 77 2.78 -3.96 -9.64
CA GLY A 77 2.85 -3.96 -8.19
C GLY A 77 1.51 -4.27 -7.55
N GLN A 78 1.53 -5.10 -6.51
CA GLN A 78 0.35 -5.47 -5.75
C GLN A 78 0.62 -5.41 -4.25
N LEU A 79 -0.30 -4.81 -3.49
CA LEU A 79 -0.36 -4.87 -2.02
C LEU A 79 -1.69 -5.52 -1.62
N LEU A 80 -1.62 -6.73 -1.05
CA LEU A 80 -2.80 -7.58 -0.83
C LEU A 80 -2.93 -8.00 0.63
N THR A 81 -4.09 -7.74 1.23
CA THR A 81 -4.45 -8.25 2.54
C THR A 81 -5.95 -8.50 2.65
N ASN A 82 -6.33 -9.53 3.43
CA ASN A 82 -7.71 -9.74 3.85
C ASN A 82 -8.02 -9.00 5.17
N GLY A 83 -7.04 -8.31 5.75
CA GLY A 83 -7.18 -7.48 6.93
C GLY A 83 -7.06 -6.00 6.61
N ALA A 84 -6.46 -5.23 7.52
CA ALA A 84 -6.25 -3.79 7.31
C ALA A 84 -4.99 -3.52 6.47
N LEU A 85 -5.13 -2.68 5.46
CA LEU A 85 -4.01 -2.05 4.75
C LEU A 85 -3.91 -0.60 5.22
N GLN A 86 -2.86 -0.29 5.96
CA GLN A 86 -2.57 1.05 6.48
C GLN A 86 -1.27 1.55 5.88
N ALA A 87 -1.28 2.74 5.30
CA ALA A 87 -0.10 3.36 4.71
C ALA A 87 0.00 4.84 5.09
N GLN A 88 1.22 5.26 5.41
CA GLN A 88 1.63 6.66 5.55
C GLN A 88 2.90 6.91 4.74
N ALA A 89 2.97 8.03 4.02
CA ALA A 89 4.12 8.52 3.27
C ALA A 89 3.97 10.03 3.01
N ASP A 90 5.01 10.76 2.62
CA ASP A 90 4.83 12.13 2.10
C ASP A 90 4.16 12.08 0.72
N THR A 91 4.65 11.25 -0.20
CA THR A 91 4.09 11.13 -1.55
C THR A 91 3.74 9.68 -1.90
N VAL A 92 2.55 9.47 -2.44
CA VAL A 92 2.10 8.16 -2.95
C VAL A 92 1.83 8.22 -4.45
N THR A 93 2.38 7.26 -5.17
CA THR A 93 2.02 6.99 -6.57
C THR A 93 1.59 5.53 -6.72
N ASN A 94 0.36 5.33 -7.16
CA ASN A 94 -0.18 4.00 -7.44
C ASN A 94 -0.57 3.86 -8.91
N ASP A 95 0.17 3.03 -9.63
CA ASP A 95 -0.20 2.52 -10.96
C ASP A 95 -0.68 1.06 -10.90
N GLY A 96 -0.50 0.41 -9.74
CA GLY A 96 -0.80 -1.00 -9.52
C GLY A 96 -2.10 -1.23 -8.75
N PHE A 97 -2.14 -2.29 -7.94
CA PHE A 97 -3.35 -2.72 -7.25
C PHE A 97 -3.16 -2.86 -5.74
N TRP A 98 -4.03 -2.21 -4.97
CA TRP A 98 -4.07 -2.31 -3.52
C TRP A 98 -5.42 -2.86 -3.10
N GLN A 99 -5.39 -3.89 -2.25
CA GLN A 99 -6.59 -4.46 -1.65
C GLN A 99 -6.39 -4.64 -0.15
N GLY A 100 -7.34 -4.09 0.62
CA GLY A 100 -7.54 -4.40 2.03
C GLY A 100 -9.01 -4.60 2.34
N ASN A 101 -9.31 -5.30 3.44
CA ASN A 101 -10.66 -5.27 4.01
C ASN A 101 -11.04 -3.83 4.40
N THR A 102 -10.10 -3.15 5.06
CA THR A 102 -10.09 -1.68 5.17
C THR A 102 -8.82 -1.17 4.54
N LEU A 103 -8.93 -0.08 3.77
CA LEU A 103 -7.77 0.61 3.22
C LEU A 103 -7.73 2.02 3.79
N THR A 104 -6.65 2.36 4.49
CA THR A 104 -6.41 3.69 5.04
C THR A 104 -5.07 4.21 4.54
N LEU A 105 -5.10 5.32 3.82
CA LEU A 105 -3.92 6.00 3.32
C LEU A 105 -3.89 7.45 3.83
N THR A 106 -2.78 7.85 4.45
CA THR A 106 -2.48 9.24 4.81
C THR A 106 -1.20 9.68 4.10
N ALA A 107 -1.27 10.75 3.31
CA ALA A 107 -0.08 11.33 2.68
C ALA A 107 -0.19 12.84 2.51
N ASP A 108 0.88 13.49 2.05
CA ASP A 108 0.81 14.88 1.62
C ASP A 108 0.17 14.95 0.23
N ASP A 109 0.68 14.14 -0.68
CA ASP A 109 0.23 14.06 -2.07
C ASP A 109 -0.05 12.62 -2.50
N VAL A 110 -1.20 12.40 -3.15
CA VAL A 110 -1.64 11.08 -3.64
C VAL A 110 -1.97 11.14 -5.12
N GLY A 111 -1.23 10.38 -5.92
CA GLY A 111 -1.55 10.10 -7.33
C GLY A 111 -2.01 8.65 -7.51
N ASN A 112 -3.18 8.46 -8.12
CA ASN A 112 -3.72 7.15 -8.45
C ASN A 112 -4.05 7.04 -9.95
N ALA A 113 -3.37 6.11 -10.62
CA ALA A 113 -3.66 5.67 -11.99
C ALA A 113 -3.96 4.17 -12.07
N GLY A 114 -3.81 3.44 -10.96
CA GLY A 114 -4.23 2.05 -10.78
C GLY A 114 -5.51 1.93 -9.95
N GLN A 115 -5.55 0.96 -9.05
CA GLN A 115 -6.74 0.65 -8.26
C GLN A 115 -6.46 0.60 -6.75
N LEU A 116 -7.28 1.33 -6.00
CA LEU A 116 -7.37 1.26 -4.54
C LEU A 116 -8.74 0.66 -4.16
N LEU A 117 -8.73 -0.54 -3.58
CA LEU A 117 -9.92 -1.27 -3.17
C LEU A 117 -9.93 -1.50 -1.65
N GLY A 118 -10.86 -0.84 -0.97
CA GLY A 118 -11.20 -1.13 0.42
C GLY A 118 -12.52 -1.88 0.49
N LEU A 119 -12.52 -3.18 0.82
CA LEU A 119 -13.74 -3.99 0.71
C LEU A 119 -14.89 -3.46 1.59
N SER A 120 -14.61 -3.15 2.86
CA SER A 120 -15.58 -2.62 3.82
C SER A 120 -15.42 -1.12 4.09
N ALA A 121 -14.23 -0.56 3.85
CA ALA A 121 -14.01 0.87 3.96
C ALA A 121 -12.77 1.31 3.17
N LEU A 122 -12.87 2.50 2.58
CA LEU A 122 -11.77 3.22 1.95
C LEU A 122 -11.65 4.61 2.58
N THR A 123 -10.51 4.90 3.19
CA THR A 123 -10.21 6.22 3.78
C THR A 123 -8.92 6.77 3.17
N LEU A 124 -9.04 7.90 2.48
CA LEU A 124 -7.92 8.60 1.87
C LEU A 124 -7.82 10.00 2.49
N THR A 125 -6.65 10.31 3.04
CA THR A 125 -6.33 11.65 3.56
C THR A 125 -5.07 12.14 2.86
N ALA A 126 -5.21 13.14 2.00
CA ALA A 126 -4.09 13.89 1.43
C ALA A 126 -4.01 15.26 2.12
N LYS A 127 -2.84 15.71 2.57
CA LYS A 127 -2.71 17.07 3.14
C LYS A 127 -2.86 18.14 2.06
N ASN A 128 -2.32 17.87 0.88
CA ASN A 128 -2.29 18.77 -0.26
C ASN A 128 -3.23 18.23 -1.34
N THR A 129 -2.72 17.37 -2.23
CA THR A 129 -3.43 16.96 -3.44
C THR A 129 -3.80 15.48 -3.44
N LEU A 130 -5.00 15.19 -3.94
CA LEU A 130 -5.41 13.85 -4.34
C LEU A 130 -5.82 13.89 -5.81
N SER A 131 -5.07 13.19 -6.66
CA SER A 131 -5.34 13.06 -8.08
C SER A 131 -5.66 11.61 -8.43
N ASN A 132 -6.92 11.36 -8.80
CA ASN A 132 -7.34 10.10 -9.41
C ASN A 132 -7.45 10.31 -10.93
N THR A 133 -6.49 9.80 -11.69
CA THR A 133 -6.37 10.01 -13.15
C THR A 133 -7.40 9.20 -13.94
N GLN A 134 -7.47 9.38 -15.26
CA GLN A 134 -8.45 8.73 -16.15
C GLN A 134 -8.51 7.19 -16.02
N THR A 135 -7.41 6.52 -15.68
CA THR A 135 -7.34 5.06 -15.48
C THR A 135 -7.48 4.65 -14.02
N GLY A 136 -7.46 5.61 -13.11
CA GLY A 136 -7.50 5.40 -11.67
C GLY A 136 -8.89 4.99 -11.18
N THR A 137 -8.94 4.06 -10.24
CA THR A 137 -10.16 3.58 -9.61
C THR A 137 -10.05 3.62 -8.08
N LEU A 138 -11.05 4.21 -7.43
CA LEU A 138 -11.22 4.26 -5.98
C LEU A 138 -12.52 3.52 -5.62
N LEU A 139 -12.42 2.34 -5.01
CA LEU A 139 -13.58 1.46 -4.83
C LEU A 139 -13.76 1.02 -3.37
N THR A 140 -15.01 1.04 -2.91
CA THR A 140 -15.42 0.37 -1.67
C THR A 140 -16.87 -0.09 -1.72
N GLN A 141 -17.18 -1.24 -1.11
CA GLN A 141 -18.57 -1.68 -0.86
C GLN A 141 -19.10 -1.21 0.50
N GLY A 142 -18.36 -0.34 1.18
CA GLY A 142 -18.78 0.22 2.46
C GLY A 142 -18.51 1.71 2.54
N VAL A 143 -17.90 2.14 3.64
CA VAL A 143 -17.72 3.57 3.95
C VAL A 143 -16.58 4.15 3.13
N ALA A 144 -16.83 5.25 2.43
CA ALA A 144 -15.79 6.05 1.79
C ALA A 144 -15.57 7.37 2.54
N VAL A 145 -14.32 7.67 2.86
CA VAL A 145 -13.90 8.97 3.40
C VAL A 145 -12.76 9.50 2.53
N LEU A 146 -12.92 10.71 2.00
CA LEU A 146 -11.88 11.41 1.27
C LEU A 146 -11.69 12.80 1.89
N ASN A 147 -10.46 13.09 2.29
CA ASN A 147 -10.05 14.40 2.79
C ASN A 147 -8.82 14.87 2.01
N ALA A 148 -8.92 16.02 1.35
CA ALA A 148 -7.82 16.64 0.63
C ALA A 148 -8.02 18.16 0.57
N ALA A 149 -6.94 18.95 0.55
CA ALA A 149 -7.05 20.37 0.26
C ALA A 149 -7.50 20.60 -1.18
N GLU A 150 -6.95 19.82 -2.12
CA GLU A 150 -7.34 19.79 -3.52
C GLU A 150 -7.56 18.35 -3.98
N ALA A 151 -8.74 18.06 -4.56
CA ALA A 151 -9.06 16.76 -5.10
C ALA A 151 -9.50 16.87 -6.57
N SER A 152 -8.87 16.08 -7.44
CA SER A 152 -9.27 15.91 -8.85
C SER A 152 -9.57 14.44 -9.13
N ASN A 153 -10.70 14.19 -9.78
CA ASN A 153 -11.09 12.84 -10.20
C ASN A 153 -11.47 12.82 -11.68
N GLU A 154 -10.61 12.22 -12.49
CA GLU A 154 -10.83 11.94 -13.92
C GLU A 154 -11.17 10.47 -14.17
N GLY A 155 -10.91 9.60 -13.19
CA GLY A 155 -11.21 8.16 -13.23
C GLY A 155 -12.51 7.79 -12.52
N GLU A 156 -12.58 6.56 -12.04
CA GLU A 156 -13.74 6.01 -11.35
C GLU A 156 -13.63 6.17 -9.84
N TRP A 157 -14.73 6.57 -9.21
CA TRP A 157 -14.92 6.49 -7.77
C TRP A 157 -16.31 5.91 -7.49
N GLN A 158 -16.34 4.77 -6.79
CA GLN A 158 -17.56 4.10 -6.35
C GLN A 158 -17.52 3.79 -4.85
N ALA A 159 -18.61 4.10 -4.17
CA ALA A 159 -18.87 3.74 -2.77
C ALA A 159 -20.35 3.35 -2.59
N ASP A 160 -20.63 2.29 -1.85
CA ASP A 160 -22.01 1.89 -1.53
C ASP A 160 -22.63 2.76 -0.41
N SER A 161 -21.80 3.37 0.45
CA SER A 161 -22.24 4.31 1.48
C SER A 161 -21.26 5.48 1.61
N LEU A 162 -21.79 6.71 1.53
CA LEU A 162 -21.07 7.96 1.79
C LEU A 162 -21.40 8.48 3.20
#